data_AF-A0A971AVL6-F1
#
_entry.id   AF-A0A971AVL6-F1
#
_cell.length_a   1.000
_cell.length_b   1.000
_cell.length_c   1.000
_cell.angle_alpha   90.00
_cell.angle_beta   90.00
_cell.angle_gamma   90.00
#
_symmetry.space_group_name_H-M   'P 1'
#
loop_
_entity.id
_entity.type
_entity.pdbx_description
1 polymer ?
#
loop_
_entity_poly.entity_id
_entity_poly.type
_entity_poly.pdbx_seq_one_letter_code
_entity_poly.pdbx_strand_id
1 'polypeptide(L)'
;MTTTIAVAGKGGTGKTTVAGLLIRYLAEKQRGSILAIDADPSSNLNAVLGLELESTIGDIREDMLDQVQTSAAAAGSMPGGMSKQQYLDYQIQMALVEGD
;
A
#
# COMPACT_ATOMS: atom_id res chain seq x y z
N MET A 1 -14.58 -14.50 -9.90
CA MET A 1 -14.70 -14.53 -8.43
C MET A 1 -13.29 -14.35 -7.89
N THR A 2 -13.07 -13.41 -6.99
CA THR A 2 -11.73 -13.11 -6.43
C THR A 2 -11.41 -14.09 -5.30
N THR A 3 -10.17 -14.55 -5.23
CA THR A 3 -9.67 -15.38 -4.12
C THR A 3 -8.78 -14.52 -3.22
N THR A 4 -9.14 -14.43 -1.94
CA THR A 4 -8.35 -13.70 -0.93
C THR A 4 -7.51 -14.68 -0.13
N ILE A 5 -6.20 -14.43 -0.02
CA ILE A 5 -5.26 -15.23 0.76
C ILE A 5 -4.63 -14.32 1.82
N ALA A 6 -4.74 -14.71 3.09
CA ALA A 6 -4.10 -14.01 4.20
C ALA A 6 -2.97 -14.87 4.79
N VAL A 7 -1.77 -14.31 4.91
CA VAL A 7 -0.59 -15.00 5.48
C VAL A 7 -0.34 -14.46 6.88
N ALA A 8 -0.55 -15.29 7.90
CA ALA A 8 -0.43 -14.92 9.32
C ALA A 8 0.49 -15.88 10.08
N GLY A 9 1.02 -15.44 11.24
CA GLY A 9 1.97 -16.20 12.04
C GLY A 9 2.86 -15.32 12.93
N LYS A 10 3.64 -15.93 13.81
CA LYS A 10 4.54 -15.22 14.75
C LYS A 10 5.56 -14.34 14.01
N GLY A 11 6.10 -13.33 14.69
CA GLY A 11 7.22 -12.53 14.17
C GLY A 11 8.42 -13.44 13.81
N GLY A 12 9.05 -13.18 12.66
CA GLY A 12 10.23 -13.92 12.22
C GLY A 12 10.01 -15.31 11.61
N THR A 13 8.77 -15.78 11.42
CA THR A 13 8.50 -17.11 10.83
C THR A 13 8.57 -17.16 9.30
N GLY A 14 9.04 -16.10 8.64
CA GLY A 14 9.18 -16.06 7.17
C GLY A 14 7.90 -15.74 6.38
N LYS A 15 6.90 -15.10 7.00
CA LYS A 15 5.62 -14.75 6.35
C LYS A 15 5.80 -13.99 5.03
N THR A 16 6.59 -12.92 5.05
CA THR A 16 6.85 -12.09 3.87
C THR A 16 7.55 -12.88 2.77
N THR A 17 8.47 -13.77 3.13
CA THR A 17 9.14 -14.69 2.19
C THR A 17 8.14 -15.62 1.53
N VAL A 18 7.25 -16.26 2.31
CA VAL A 18 6.20 -17.13 1.78
C VAL A 18 5.23 -16.36 0.89
N ALA A 19 4.85 -15.14 1.30
CA ALA A 19 3.98 -14.28 0.50
C ALA A 19 4.62 -13.93 -0.86
N GLY A 20 5.90 -13.55 -0.88
CA GLY A 20 6.62 -13.27 -2.13
C GLY A 20 6.73 -14.48 -3.05
N LEU A 21 7.05 -15.67 -2.51
CA LEU A 21 7.08 -16.91 -3.29
C LEU A 21 5.70 -17.29 -3.84
N LEU A 22 4.65 -17.09 -3.06
CA LEU A 22 3.28 -17.33 -3.49
C LEU A 22 2.89 -16.37 -4.62
N ILE A 23 3.14 -15.07 -4.46
CA ILE A 23 2.85 -14.05 -5.49
C ILE A 23 3.58 -14.40 -6.78
N ARG A 24 4.89 -14.69 -6.71
CA ARG A 24 5.68 -15.11 -7.87
C ARG A 24 5.09 -16.34 -8.55
N TYR A 25 4.76 -17.38 -7.79
CA TYR A 25 4.16 -18.59 -8.34
C TYR A 25 2.82 -18.31 -9.05
N LEU A 26 1.97 -17.47 -8.44
CA LEU A 26 0.68 -17.09 -9.02
C LEU A 26 0.87 -16.26 -10.30
N ALA A 27 1.80 -15.30 -10.30
CA ALA A 27 2.14 -14.48 -11.46
C ALA A 27 2.64 -15.34 -12.64
N GLU A 28 3.51 -16.32 -12.36
CA GLU A 28 4.06 -17.22 -13.39
C GLU A 28 3.03 -18.24 -13.94
N LYS A 29 2.02 -18.64 -13.16
CA LYS A 29 1.16 -19.79 -13.47
C LYS A 29 -0.31 -19.46 -13.72
N GLN A 30 -0.82 -18.34 -13.24
CA GLN A 30 -2.23 -17.97 -13.37
C GLN A 30 -2.42 -16.82 -14.36
N ARG A 31 -3.61 -16.78 -14.98
CA ARG A 31 -4.06 -15.63 -15.77
C ARG A 31 -4.93 -14.74 -14.89
N GLY A 32 -4.41 -13.59 -14.49
CA GLY A 32 -5.15 -12.60 -13.71
C GLY A 32 -4.23 -11.60 -13.02
N SER A 33 -4.80 -10.48 -12.58
CA SER A 33 -4.11 -9.48 -11.78
C SER A 33 -4.00 -9.93 -10.32
N ILE A 34 -2.85 -9.71 -9.70
CA ILE A 34 -2.63 -9.95 -8.27
C ILE A 34 -2.60 -8.60 -7.56
N LEU A 35 -3.45 -8.42 -6.56
CA LEU A 35 -3.33 -7.32 -5.61
C LEU A 35 -2.58 -7.81 -4.37
N ALA A 36 -1.35 -7.37 -4.21
CA ALA A 36 -0.54 -7.64 -3.04
C ALA A 36 -0.64 -6.49 -2.04
N ILE A 37 -0.91 -6.81 -0.77
CA ILE A 37 -1.03 -5.83 0.33
C ILE A 37 -0.02 -6.22 1.40
N ASP A 38 0.96 -5.35 1.67
CA ASP A 38 1.83 -5.48 2.83
C ASP A 38 1.15 -4.84 4.05
N ALA A 39 0.76 -5.67 5.01
CA ALA A 39 0.14 -5.23 6.26
C ALA A 39 1.15 -5.15 7.42
N ASP A 40 2.45 -5.17 7.12
CA ASP A 40 3.53 -4.98 8.10
C ASP A 40 4.02 -3.52 8.10
N PRO A 41 4.08 -2.84 9.26
CA PRO A 41 4.59 -1.46 9.37
C PRO A 41 6.02 -1.28 8.89
N SER A 42 6.81 -2.35 8.82
CA SER A 42 8.22 -2.29 8.39
C SER A 42 8.41 -2.44 6.87
N SER A 43 7.32 -2.60 6.09
CA SER A 43 7.28 -2.65 4.62
C SER A 43 8.45 -3.41 3.98
N ASN A 44 8.30 -4.72 3.85
CA ASN A 44 9.35 -5.59 3.32
C ASN A 44 8.94 -6.32 2.04
N LEU A 45 7.66 -6.32 1.69
CA LEU A 45 7.16 -7.09 0.55
C LEU A 45 7.68 -6.55 -0.79
N ASN A 46 7.77 -5.22 -0.95
CA ASN A 46 8.32 -4.59 -2.15
C ASN A 46 9.75 -5.07 -2.45
N ALA A 47 10.61 -5.12 -1.43
CA ALA A 47 11.99 -5.58 -1.57
C ALA A 47 12.07 -7.07 -1.98
N VAL A 48 11.18 -7.91 -1.44
CA VAL A 48 11.09 -9.32 -1.82
C VAL A 48 10.62 -9.50 -3.27
N LEU A 49 9.76 -8.60 -3.76
CA LEU A 49 9.27 -8.60 -5.13
C LEU A 49 10.22 -7.87 -6.11
N GLY A 50 11.26 -7.20 -5.62
CA GLY A 50 12.17 -6.41 -6.46
C GLY A 50 11.56 -5.09 -6.96
N LEU A 51 10.60 -4.54 -6.22
CA LEU A 51 9.90 -3.30 -6.56
C LEU A 51 10.42 -2.13 -5.73
N GLU A 52 10.60 -0.98 -6.38
CA GLU A 52 10.89 0.28 -5.70
C GLU A 52 9.64 0.79 -4.98
N LEU A 53 9.82 1.32 -3.76
CA LEU A 53 8.73 1.84 -2.93
C LEU A 53 8.97 3.33 -2.73
N GLU A 54 8.15 4.14 -3.40
CA GLU A 54 8.25 5.60 -3.33
C GLU A 54 7.49 6.19 -2.13
N SER A 55 6.37 5.57 -1.76
CA SER A 55 5.48 6.07 -0.71
C SER A 55 4.62 4.94 -0.14
N THR A 56 4.24 5.07 1.13
CA THR A 56 3.33 4.14 1.81
C THR A 56 2.05 4.85 2.27
N ILE A 57 1.03 4.05 2.62
CA ILE A 57 -0.17 4.57 3.28
C ILE A 57 0.18 5.26 4.61
N GLY A 58 1.25 4.81 5.28
CA GLY A 58 1.77 5.46 6.49
C GLY A 58 2.26 6.88 6.21
N ASP A 59 3.06 7.07 5.16
CA ASP A 59 3.58 8.37 4.75
C ASP A 59 2.46 9.32 4.34
N ILE A 60 1.51 8.84 3.52
CA ILE A 60 0.33 9.61 3.11
C ILE A 60 -0.45 10.11 4.32
N ARG A 61 -0.65 9.24 5.32
CA ARG A 61 -1.37 9.61 6.54
C ARG A 61 -0.63 10.71 7.31
N GLU A 62 0.69 10.61 7.42
CA GLU A 62 1.50 11.59 8.16
C GLU A 62 1.49 12.96 7.45
N ASP A 63 1.72 12.98 6.14
CA ASP A 63 1.64 14.19 5.32
C ASP A 63 0.27 14.88 5.43
N MET A 64 -0.82 14.11 5.43
CA MET A 64 -2.17 14.64 5.62
C MET A 64 -2.38 15.24 7.01
N LEU A 65 -1.80 14.65 8.06
CA LEU A 65 -1.87 15.20 9.41
C LEU A 65 -1.13 16.52 9.51
N ASP A 66 0.08 16.59 8.94
CA ASP A 66 0.89 17.81 8.93
C ASP A 66 0.19 18.93 8.18
N GLN A 67 -0.41 18.65 7.01
CA GLN A 67 -1.18 19.64 6.25
C GLN A 67 -2.39 20.17 7.03
N VAL A 68 -3.10 19.30 7.78
CA VAL A 68 -4.23 19.73 8.61
C VAL A 68 -3.77 20.60 9.79
N GLN A 69 -2.58 20.35 10.33
CA GLN A 69 -2.02 21.11 11.44
C GLN A 69 -1.39 22.46 11.02
N THR A 70 -0.80 22.54 9.83
CA THR A 70 -0.05 23.71 9.36
C THR A 70 -0.85 24.68 8.49
N SER A 71 -1.90 24.21 7.80
CA SER A 71 -2.74 25.07 6.96
C SER A 71 -4.02 25.51 7.69
N ALA A 72 -4.67 26.57 7.18
CA ALA A 72 -6.03 26.94 7.56
C ALA A 72 -7.10 25.91 7.13
N ALA A 73 -6.76 24.61 7.05
CA ALA A 73 -7.65 23.47 6.87
C ALA A 73 -8.67 23.27 8.01
N ALA A 74 -8.74 24.21 8.96
CA ALA A 74 -9.91 24.42 9.81
C ALA A 74 -11.22 24.55 8.99
N ALA A 75 -11.15 24.88 7.69
CA ALA A 75 -12.31 24.94 6.79
C ALA A 75 -12.70 23.59 6.13
N GLY A 76 -11.96 22.50 6.36
CA GLY A 76 -12.33 21.15 5.92
C GLY A 76 -12.02 20.78 4.46
N SER A 77 -11.36 21.66 3.69
CA SER A 77 -10.92 21.41 2.31
C SER A 77 -9.42 21.10 2.21
N MET A 78 -9.07 20.11 1.40
CA MET A 78 -7.70 19.76 1.02
C MET A 78 -7.24 20.59 -0.20
N PRO A 79 -5.95 20.55 -0.59
CA PRO A 79 -5.47 21.23 -1.78
C PRO A 79 -6.35 20.96 -3.01
N GLY A 80 -6.59 21.99 -3.83
CA GLY A 80 -7.49 21.89 -4.98
C GLY A 80 -8.99 21.86 -4.65
N GLY A 81 -9.37 22.13 -3.39
CA GLY A 81 -10.78 22.15 -2.96
C GLY A 81 -11.39 20.75 -2.79
N MET A 82 -10.56 19.70 -2.81
CA MET A 82 -11.00 18.32 -2.60
C MET A 82 -11.44 18.09 -1.16
N SER A 83 -12.38 17.17 -0.97
CA SER A 83 -12.64 16.64 0.37
C SER A 83 -11.45 15.82 0.88
N LYS A 84 -11.34 15.65 2.20
CA LYS A 84 -10.30 14.80 2.81
C LYS A 84 -10.28 13.38 2.25
N GLN A 85 -11.47 12.81 2.02
CA GLN A 85 -11.61 11.45 1.51
C GLN A 85 -11.13 11.35 0.05
N GLN A 86 -11.55 12.27 -0.82
CA GLN A 86 -11.10 12.30 -2.21
C GLN A 86 -9.59 12.48 -2.33
N TYR A 87 -9.00 13.34 -1.48
CA TYR A 87 -7.56 13.52 -1.45
C TYR A 87 -6.85 12.24 -0.99
N LEU A 88 -7.34 11.58 0.05
CA LEU A 88 -6.77 10.31 0.52
C LEU A 88 -6.84 9.24 -0.57
N ASP A 89 -8.01 9.06 -1.19
CA ASP A 89 -8.20 8.09 -2.27
C ASP A 89 -7.26 8.38 -3.44
N TYR A 90 -7.10 9.66 -3.82
CA TYR A 90 -6.15 10.08 -4.84
C TYR A 90 -4.71 9.70 -4.49
N GLN A 91 -4.25 10.02 -3.28
CA GLN A 91 -2.89 9.70 -2.83
C GLN A 91 -2.64 8.19 -2.78
N ILE A 92 -3.62 7.40 -2.31
CA ILE A 92 -3.52 5.92 -2.29
C ILE A 92 -3.35 5.37 -3.70
N GLN A 93 -4.13 5.87 -4.68
CA GLN A 93 -3.99 5.44 -6.07
C GLN A 93 -2.63 5.82 -6.66
N MET A 94 -2.10 6.99 -6.31
CA MET A 94 -0.78 7.45 -6.74
C MET A 94 0.37 6.64 -6.12
N ALA A 95 0.17 6.06 -4.94
CA ALA A 95 1.18 5.25 -4.26
C ALA A 95 1.13 3.75 -4.64
N LEU A 96 0.23 3.35 -5.54
CA LEU A 96 0.22 1.98 -6.07
C LEU A 96 1.48 1.75 -6.91
N VAL A 97 2.18 0.65 -6.62
CA VAL A 97 3.33 0.20 -7.39
C VAL A 97 2.92 -1.01 -8.23
N GLU A 98 3.20 -0.95 -9.52
CA GLU A 98 2.93 -2.02 -10.48
C GLU A 98 4.23 -2.75 -10.85
N GLY A 99 4.13 -4.07 -11.04
CA GLY A 99 5.24 -4.93 -11.45
C GLY A 99 4.78 -5.92 -12.53
N ASP A 100 5.75 -6.46 -13.28
CA ASP A 100 5.54 -7.41 -14.38
C ASP A 100 5.33 -8.86 -13.91
#